data_AF-A0A7J9WHU7-F1
#
_entry.id   AF-A0A7J9WHU7-F1
#
_cell.length_a   1.000
_cell.length_b   1.000
_cell.length_c   1.000
_cell.angle_alpha   90.00
_cell.angle_beta   90.00
_cell.angle_gamma   90.00
#
_symmetry.space_group_name_H-M   'P 1'
#
loop_
_entity.id
_entity.type
_entity.pdbx_description
1 polymer ?
#
loop_
_entity_poly.entity_id
_entity_poly.type
_entity_poly.pdbx_seq_one_letter_code
_entity_poly.pdbx_strand_id
1 'polypeptide(L)'
;MLQPQTCLVDSGALHNRFGRVLADVAGIDLSDGERERFGVGGFLTEAATVPVRLQLGEAVWQAPVSFCDPWPLDFQILGQEGFLRFFRTTLCAAEGWVECTFES
;
A
#
# COMPACT_ATOMS: atom_id res chain seq x y z
N MET A 1 17.37 -6.98 -2.23
CA MET A 1 16.61 -5.84 -2.80
C MET A 1 15.19 -6.34 -3.00
N LEU A 2 14.17 -5.63 -2.51
CA LEU A 2 12.79 -6.01 -2.80
C LEU A 2 12.56 -5.96 -4.31
N GLN A 3 11.85 -6.95 -4.85
CA GLN A 3 11.37 -6.86 -6.22
C GLN A 3 10.24 -5.82 -6.32
N PRO A 4 9.98 -5.25 -7.51
CA PRO A 4 8.80 -4.42 -7.73
C PRO A 4 7.53 -5.16 -7.30
N GLN A 5 6.62 -4.45 -6.63
CA GLN A 5 5.37 -5.01 -6.15
C GLN A 5 4.24 -4.59 -7.09
N THR A 6 3.39 -5.54 -7.48
CA THR A 6 2.13 -5.22 -8.16
C THR A 6 1.17 -4.61 -7.16
N CYS A 7 0.60 -3.47 -7.52
CA CYS A 7 -0.32 -2.74 -6.66
C CYS A 7 -1.61 -2.38 -7.38
N LEU A 8 -2.73 -2.58 -6.70
CA LEU A 8 -4.02 -1.99 -7.05
C LEU A 8 -4.09 -0.56 -6.51
N VAL A 9 -4.39 0.40 -7.37
CA VAL A 9 -4.74 1.76 -6.94
C VAL A 9 -6.22 1.79 -6.58
N ASP A 10 -6.53 2.03 -5.30
CA ASP A 10 -7.89 1.92 -4.76
C ASP A 10 -8.27 3.19 -3.99
N SER A 11 -9.12 4.02 -4.61
CA SER A 11 -9.65 5.21 -3.96
C SER A 11 -10.67 4.91 -2.86
N GLY A 12 -11.18 3.68 -2.78
CA GLY A 12 -12.03 3.21 -1.68
C GLY A 12 -11.23 2.76 -0.44
N ALA A 13 -9.94 2.50 -0.57
CA ALA A 13 -9.08 2.12 0.55
C ALA A 13 -8.47 3.34 1.24
N LEU A 14 -8.65 3.46 2.56
CA LEU A 14 -8.06 4.55 3.34
C LEU A 14 -6.53 4.45 3.41
N HIS A 15 -6.01 3.25 3.71
CA HIS A 15 -4.59 3.00 3.91
C HIS A 15 -3.97 2.21 2.77
N ASN A 16 -2.66 2.35 2.57
CA ASN A 16 -1.88 1.38 1.82
C ASN A 16 -1.90 0.04 2.58
N ARG A 17 -2.22 -1.07 1.91
CA ARG A 17 -2.28 -2.41 2.51
C ARG A 17 -1.30 -3.34 1.83
N PHE A 18 -0.34 -3.84 2.59
CA PHE A 18 0.76 -4.65 2.09
C PHE A 18 0.78 -5.97 2.87
N GLY A 19 1.05 -7.10 2.23
CA GLY A 19 1.25 -8.36 2.93
C GLY A 19 2.43 -8.27 3.90
N ARG A 20 2.25 -8.78 5.13
CA ARG A 20 3.25 -8.69 6.20
C ARG A 20 4.63 -9.24 5.81
N VAL A 21 4.66 -10.27 4.97
CA VAL A 21 5.91 -10.84 4.43
C VAL A 21 6.83 -9.78 3.80
N LEU A 22 6.27 -8.70 3.24
CA LEU A 22 7.06 -7.63 2.65
C LEU A 22 7.81 -6.80 3.71
N ALA A 23 7.24 -6.63 4.90
CA ALA A 23 7.97 -6.00 6.01
C ALA A 23 9.17 -6.85 6.43
N ASP A 24 8.97 -8.17 6.56
CA ASP A 24 10.03 -9.10 6.95
C ASP A 24 11.17 -9.11 5.93
N VAL A 25 10.84 -9.16 4.63
CA VAL A 25 11.84 -9.11 3.54
C VAL A 25 12.53 -7.75 3.44
N ALA A 26 11.82 -6.66 3.77
CA ALA A 26 12.37 -5.31 3.78
C ALA A 26 13.18 -4.97 5.04
N GLY A 27 13.10 -5.80 6.09
CA GLY A 27 13.67 -5.49 7.40
C GLY A 27 12.95 -4.31 8.10
N ILE A 28 11.66 -4.14 7.85
CA ILE A 28 10.84 -3.09 8.47
C ILE A 28 10.37 -3.58 9.85
N ASP A 29 10.69 -2.83 10.89
CA ASP A 29 10.20 -3.10 12.24
C ASP A 29 8.74 -2.65 12.38
N LEU A 30 7.91 -3.53 12.94
CA LEU A 30 6.48 -3.32 13.16
C LEU A 30 6.11 -3.22 14.65
N SER A 31 7.09 -3.25 15.56
CA SER A 31 6.85 -3.29 17.01
C SER A 31 5.97 -2.14 17.50
N ASP A 32 6.24 -0.94 16.97
CA ASP A 32 5.62 0.32 17.40
C ASP A 32 4.48 0.75 16.48
N GLY A 33 4.09 -0.10 15.52
CA GLY A 33 3.02 0.21 14.58
C GLY A 33 1.63 0.22 15.22
N GLU A 34 0.79 1.15 14.78
CA GLU A 34 -0.63 1.16 15.18
C GLU A 34 -1.32 -0.10 14.65
N ARG A 35 -2.11 -0.76 15.50
CA ARG A 35 -2.73 -2.05 15.17
C ARG A 35 -4.23 -1.93 14.97
N GLU A 36 -4.71 -2.61 13.95
CA GLU A 36 -6.14 -2.74 13.68
C GLU A 36 -6.50 -4.15 13.20
N ARG A 37 -7.80 -4.46 13.24
CA ARG A 37 -8.38 -5.69 12.68
C ARG A 37 -9.52 -5.34 11.75
N PHE A 38 -9.55 -5.92 10.56
CA PHE A 38 -10.59 -5.67 9.57
C PHE A 38 -10.86 -6.91 8.69
N GLY A 39 -11.98 -6.88 7.97
CA GLY A 39 -12.34 -7.91 7.00
C GLY A 39 -11.84 -7.55 5.60
N VAL A 40 -11.16 -8.49 4.91
CA VAL A 40 -10.76 -8.36 3.51
C VAL A 40 -10.88 -9.70 2.80
N GLY A 41 -11.56 -9.75 1.66
CA GLY A 41 -11.71 -10.98 0.88
C GLY A 41 -12.33 -12.17 1.64
N GLY A 42 -13.13 -11.90 2.69
CA GLY A 42 -13.70 -12.94 3.56
C GLY A 42 -12.80 -13.40 4.72
N PHE A 43 -11.61 -12.81 4.86
CA PHE A 43 -10.66 -13.10 5.95
C PHE A 43 -10.68 -11.99 6.99
N LEU A 44 -10.56 -12.36 8.27
CA LEU A 44 -10.23 -11.42 9.34
C LEU A 44 -8.71 -11.23 9.35
N THR A 45 -8.28 -9.99 9.18
CA THR A 45 -6.87 -9.61 9.00
C THR A 45 -6.43 -8.69 10.12
N GLU A 46 -5.25 -8.93 10.68
CA GLU A 46 -4.57 -7.97 11.54
C GLU A 46 -3.61 -7.13 10.71
N ALA A 47 -3.48 -5.85 11.04
CA ALA A 47 -2.48 -4.99 10.43
C ALA A 47 -1.69 -4.21 11.46
N ALA A 48 -0.43 -3.93 11.14
CA ALA A 48 0.42 -2.98 11.83
C ALA A 48 0.82 -1.86 10.86
N THR A 49 0.50 -0.61 11.20
CA THR A 49 0.75 0.56 10.37
C THR A 49 2.00 1.29 10.83
N VAL A 50 2.95 1.46 9.92
CA VAL A 50 4.21 2.19 10.18
C VAL A 50 4.53 3.12 9.01
N PRO A 51 5.25 4.24 9.24
CA PRO A 51 5.71 5.10 8.14
C PRO A 51 6.84 4.40 7.36
N VAL A 52 6.68 4.29 6.04
CA VAL A 52 7.64 3.62 5.14
C VAL A 52 8.06 4.57 4.03
N ARG A 53 9.34 4.50 3.63
CA ARG A 53 9.84 5.15 2.42
C ARG A 53 9.44 4.31 1.20
N LEU A 54 8.57 4.86 0.36
CA LEU A 54 8.10 4.25 -0.88
C LEU A 54 8.80 4.87 -2.10
N GLN A 55 8.81 4.13 -3.21
CA GLN A 55 9.38 4.59 -4.46
C GLN A 55 8.56 4.09 -5.66
N LEU A 56 8.28 4.99 -6.60
CA LEU A 56 7.66 4.71 -7.90
C LEU A 56 8.40 5.50 -8.98
N GLY A 57 9.18 4.81 -9.82
CA GLY A 57 10.10 5.47 -10.74
C GLY A 57 11.10 6.35 -9.98
N GLU A 58 11.13 7.65 -10.32
CA GLU A 58 11.96 8.65 -9.65
C GLU A 58 11.30 9.27 -8.41
N ALA A 59 9.97 9.11 -8.25
CA ALA A 59 9.24 9.65 -7.11
C ALA A 59 9.54 8.84 -5.85
N VAL A 60 9.88 9.55 -4.76
CA VAL A 60 10.16 8.98 -3.45
C VAL A 60 9.38 9.78 -2.41
N TRP A 61 8.66 9.10 -1.54
CA TRP A 61 7.91 9.73 -0.47
C TRP A 61 7.87 8.85 0.77
N GLN A 62 7.50 9.43 1.91
CA GLN A 62 7.29 8.71 3.16
C GLN A 62 5.81 8.76 3.52
N ALA A 63 5.21 7.60 3.75
CA ALA A 63 3.78 7.48 3.99
C ALA A 63 3.44 6.27 4.87
N PRO A 64 2.29 6.26 5.55
CA PRO A 64 1.85 5.10 6.31
C PRO A 64 1.57 3.91 5.39
N VAL A 65 2.07 2.74 5.78
CA VAL A 65 1.76 1.44 5.17
C VAL A 65 1.33 0.49 6.26
N SER A 66 0.17 -0.15 6.06
CA SER A 66 -0.33 -1.20 6.94
C SER A 66 0.11 -2.56 6.42
N PHE A 67 0.87 -3.27 7.25
CA PHE A 67 1.34 -4.62 6.95
C PHE A 67 0.38 -5.66 7.54
N CYS A 68 -0.24 -6.44 6.66
CA CYS A 68 -1.42 -7.26 6.90
C CYS A 68 -1.11 -8.76 6.97
N ASP A 69 -1.73 -9.45 7.92
CA ASP A 69 -1.65 -10.91 8.07
C ASP A 69 -2.98 -11.49 8.62
N PRO A 70 -3.62 -12.45 7.94
CA PRO A 70 -3.31 -12.95 6.59
C PRO A 70 -3.47 -11.88 5.50
N TRP A 71 -2.75 -12.04 4.38
CA TRP A 71 -2.97 -11.26 3.17
C TRP A 71 -3.26 -12.21 1.99
N PRO A 72 -4.54 -12.38 1.60
CA PRO A 72 -4.93 -13.40 0.63
C PRO A 72 -4.78 -12.97 -0.84
N LEU A 73 -4.32 -11.73 -1.09
CA LEU A 73 -4.23 -11.14 -2.43
C LEU A 73 -2.80 -11.27 -2.98
N ASP A 74 -2.68 -11.45 -4.29
CA ASP A 74 -1.41 -11.50 -5.04
C ASP A 74 -0.87 -10.11 -5.41
N PHE A 75 -1.58 -9.06 -5.02
CA PHE A 75 -1.20 -7.65 -5.16
C PHE A 75 -1.32 -6.91 -3.83
N GLN A 76 -0.70 -5.73 -3.77
CA GLN A 76 -0.82 -4.79 -2.64
C GLN A 76 -1.83 -3.69 -2.98
N ILE A 77 -2.29 -2.92 -1.99
CA ILE A 77 -3.23 -1.82 -2.20
C ILE A 77 -2.55 -0.48 -1.94
N LEU A 78 -2.73 0.46 -2.87
CA LEU A 78 -2.36 1.86 -2.75
C LEU A 78 -3.62 2.68 -2.48
N GLY A 79 -3.73 3.19 -1.26
CA GLY A 79 -4.91 3.88 -0.74
C GLY A 79 -4.76 5.39 -0.65
N GLN A 80 -5.76 6.02 -0.02
CA GLN A 80 -5.91 7.47 0.09
C GLN A 80 -4.73 8.14 0.79
N GLU A 81 -4.45 7.76 2.03
CA GLU A 81 -3.43 8.43 2.86
C GLU A 81 -2.00 8.11 2.44
N GLY A 82 -1.80 6.90 1.92
CA GLY A 82 -0.49 6.36 1.63
C GLY A 82 0.04 6.64 0.21
N PHE A 83 -0.87 6.80 -0.76
CA PHE A 83 -0.53 7.01 -2.17
C PHE A 83 -1.29 8.19 -2.79
N LEU A 84 -2.62 8.16 -2.79
CA LEU A 84 -3.42 9.17 -3.53
C LEU A 84 -3.31 10.58 -2.96
N ARG A 85 -2.88 10.73 -1.71
CA ARG A 85 -2.50 12.01 -1.11
C ARG A 85 -1.30 12.68 -1.81
N PHE A 86 -0.39 11.88 -2.34
CA PHE A 86 0.88 12.33 -2.91
C PHE A 86 0.89 12.30 -4.45
N PHE A 87 -0.09 11.65 -5.07
CA PHE A 87 -0.19 11.49 -6.51
C PHE A 87 -1.55 11.94 -7.03
N ARG A 88 -1.54 12.89 -7.97
CA ARG A 88 -2.70 13.10 -8.84
C ARG A 88 -2.83 11.92 -9.76
N THR A 89 -3.92 11.18 -9.60
CA THR A 89 -4.21 9.97 -10.35
C THR A 89 -5.37 10.22 -11.30
N THR A 90 -5.16 9.97 -12.59
CA THR A 90 -6.21 9.98 -13.62
C THR A 90 -6.27 8.59 -14.24
N LEU A 91 -7.46 8.05 -14.45
CA LEU A 91 -7.60 6.71 -15.03
C LEU A 91 -8.79 6.64 -15.99
N CYS A 92 -8.71 5.71 -16.93
CA CYS A 92 -9.84 5.25 -17.72
C CYS A 92 -9.93 3.73 -17.60
N ALA A 93 -10.82 3.25 -16.72
CA ALA A 93 -10.99 1.82 -16.49
C ALA A 93 -11.49 1.08 -17.75
N ALA A 94 -12.30 1.74 -18.59
CA ALA A 94 -12.80 1.16 -19.83
C ALA A 94 -11.68 0.92 -20.87
N GLU A 95 -10.62 1.74 -20.83
CA GLU A 95 -9.49 1.65 -21.76
C GLU A 95 -8.25 1.02 -21.11
N GLY A 96 -8.29 0.72 -19.81
CA GLY A 96 -7.24 0.00 -19.10
C GLY A 96 -5.97 0.80 -18.82
N TRP A 97 -6.06 2.13 -18.71
CA TRP A 97 -4.90 2.96 -18.38
C TRP A 97 -5.09 3.77 -17.08
N VAL A 98 -3.95 4.06 -16.44
CA VAL A 98 -3.82 4.93 -15.28
C VAL A 98 -2.56 5.77 -15.42
N GLU A 99 -2.69 7.07 -15.13
CA GLU A 99 -1.61 8.04 -15.09
C GLU A 99 -1.49 8.60 -13.66
N CYS A 100 -0.27 8.61 -13.13
CA CYS A 100 0.02 9.09 -11.78
C CYS A 100 1.11 10.15 -11.84
N THR A 101 0.79 11.36 -11.38
CA THR A 101 1.75 12.48 -11.28
C THR A 101 2.02 12.78 -9.82
N PHE A 102 3.28 12.72 -9.40
CA PHE A 102 3.68 13.06 -8.04
C PHE A 102 3.52 14.56 -7.78
N GLU A 103 2.87 14.94 -6.68
CA GLU A 103 2.51 16.34 -6.38
C GLU A 103 3.23 16.98 -5.19
N SER A 104 4.11 16.24 -4.49
CA SER A 104 4.89 16.66 -3.30
C SER A 104 4.12 17.21 -2.11
#